data_AF-A0A4R0HC25-F1
#
_entry.id   AF-A0A4R0HC25-F1
#
_cell.length_a   1.000
_cell.length_b   1.000
_cell.length_c   1.000
_cell.angle_alpha   90.00
_cell.angle_beta   90.00
_cell.angle_gamma   90.00
#
_symmetry.space_group_name_H-M   'P 1'
#
loop_
_entity.id
_entity.type
_entity.pdbx_description
1 polymer ?
#
loop_
_entity_poly.entity_id
_entity_poly.type
_entity_poly.pdbx_seq_one_letter_code
_entity_poly.pdbx_strand_id
1 'polypeptide(L)'
;MTDVLTHPAAHSEGRDHKSHWLRRLGSSLVYDALLAPVGVQTMADAMLGEEETAARRWRRLGVRGVKQPMSNARTFGYGLLSAVLGLTSWFVMLLMVVAVVRGPFWGFVEHGPVQPGTWGGPTRAGAWVAHGVIAVPCILVFLFALRGIAALHTLLVQGTRRWVLPATIVLAAGSLAFFWSWLQQL
;
A
#
# COMPACT_ATOMS: atom_id res chain seq x y z
N MET A 1 -54.34 -28.98 -5.97
CA MET A 1 -54.25 -27.69 -6.68
C MET A 1 -53.03 -26.98 -6.17
N THR A 2 -52.08 -26.78 -7.07
CA THR A 2 -50.73 -26.27 -6.89
C THR A 2 -50.71 -24.76 -6.70
N ASP A 3 -49.91 -24.25 -5.77
CA ASP A 3 -49.22 -22.96 -5.94
C ASP A 3 -47.93 -22.97 -5.12
N VAL A 4 -46.84 -23.35 -5.80
CA VAL A 4 -45.46 -23.18 -5.34
C VAL A 4 -45.03 -21.81 -5.82
N LEU A 5 -45.07 -20.82 -4.91
CA LEU A 5 -44.52 -19.50 -5.16
C LEU A 5 -42.98 -19.61 -5.20
N THR A 6 -42.44 -19.54 -6.41
CA THR A 6 -41.03 -19.31 -6.67
C THR A 6 -40.65 -17.90 -6.23
N HIS A 7 -39.96 -17.77 -5.11
CA HIS A 7 -39.27 -16.54 -4.74
C HIS A 7 -38.02 -16.36 -5.63
N PRO A 8 -37.88 -15.24 -6.38
CA PRO A 8 -36.64 -14.94 -7.08
C PRO A 8 -35.62 -14.34 -6.11
N ALA A 9 -34.87 -15.18 -5.40
CA ALA A 9 -33.70 -14.77 -4.63
C ALA A 9 -32.46 -14.80 -5.53
N ALA A 10 -32.30 -13.81 -6.42
CA ALA A 10 -31.15 -13.77 -7.33
C ALA A 10 -30.57 -12.36 -7.60
N HIS A 11 -30.67 -11.42 -6.64
CA HIS A 11 -30.12 -10.06 -6.85
C HIS A 11 -29.37 -9.43 -5.66
N SER A 12 -29.04 -10.19 -4.60
CA SER A 12 -28.31 -9.68 -3.42
C SER A 12 -26.83 -10.08 -3.35
N GLU A 13 -26.42 -11.23 -3.88
CA GLU A 13 -25.03 -11.72 -3.71
C GLU A 13 -23.94 -10.82 -4.31
N GLY A 14 -24.24 -10.12 -5.41
CA GLY A 14 -23.25 -9.27 -6.09
C GLY A 14 -22.89 -7.96 -5.36
N ARG A 15 -23.76 -7.45 -4.48
CA ARG A 15 -23.52 -6.20 -3.74
C ARG A 15 -22.65 -6.41 -2.51
N ASP A 16 -22.80 -7.55 -1.84
CA ASP A 16 -22.05 -7.86 -0.62
C ASP A 16 -20.56 -8.09 -0.91
N HIS A 17 -20.24 -8.74 -2.03
CA HIS A 17 -18.85 -9.01 -2.42
C HIS A 17 -18.04 -7.72 -2.72
N LYS A 18 -18.66 -6.78 -3.46
CA LYS A 18 -18.00 -5.50 -3.79
C LYS A 18 -17.76 -4.64 -2.55
N SER A 19 -18.72 -4.60 -1.63
CA SER A 19 -18.60 -3.79 -0.41
C SER A 19 -17.48 -4.30 0.51
N HIS A 20 -17.34 -5.62 0.62
CA HIS A 20 -16.28 -6.27 1.39
C HIS A 20 -14.89 -6.01 0.81
N TRP A 21 -14.75 -6.07 -0.53
CA TRP A 21 -13.49 -5.79 -1.21
C TRP A 21 -13.03 -4.33 -1.00
N LEU A 22 -13.93 -3.36 -1.16
CA LEU A 22 -13.64 -1.94 -0.96
C LEU A 22 -13.22 -1.64 0.48
N ARG A 23 -13.93 -2.19 1.47
CA ARG A 23 -13.57 -2.04 2.89
C ARG A 23 -12.19 -2.62 3.19
N ARG A 24 -11.87 -3.78 2.62
CA ARG A 24 -10.57 -4.42 2.80
C ARG A 24 -9.45 -3.60 2.17
N LEU A 25 -9.68 -3.01 0.99
CA LEU A 25 -8.72 -2.13 0.34
C LEU A 25 -8.45 -0.88 1.20
N GLY A 26 -9.51 -0.22 1.67
CA GLY A 26 -9.40 0.94 2.56
C GLY A 26 -8.64 0.62 3.86
N SER A 27 -8.93 -0.53 4.48
CA SER A 27 -8.18 -0.95 5.67
C SER A 27 -6.70 -1.20 5.41
N SER A 28 -6.33 -1.69 4.22
CA SER A 28 -4.92 -1.87 3.83
C SER A 28 -4.23 -0.52 3.70
N LEU A 29 -4.86 0.45 3.03
CA LEU A 29 -4.29 1.78 2.86
C LEU A 29 -4.07 2.48 4.21
N VAL A 30 -5.03 2.38 5.14
CA VAL A 30 -4.88 2.93 6.49
C VAL A 30 -3.74 2.21 7.23
N TYR A 31 -3.67 0.88 7.13
CA TYR A 31 -2.59 0.10 7.73
C TYR A 31 -1.22 0.53 7.19
N ASP A 32 -1.09 0.64 5.86
CA ASP A 32 0.12 1.07 5.17
C ASP A 32 0.52 2.50 5.54
N ALA A 33 -0.45 3.41 5.68
CA ALA A 33 -0.21 4.78 6.11
C ALA A 33 0.31 4.88 7.55
N LEU A 34 -0.18 4.01 8.45
CA LEU A 34 0.25 3.96 9.85
C LEU A 34 1.56 3.20 10.07
N LEU A 35 2.06 2.49 9.06
CA LEU A 35 3.21 1.62 9.19
C LEU A 35 4.50 2.39 9.52
N ALA A 36 4.73 3.52 8.85
CA ALA A 36 5.90 4.38 9.10
C ALA A 36 5.94 4.94 10.53
N PRO A 37 4.89 5.63 11.03
CA PRO A 37 4.94 6.19 12.38
C PRO A 37 5.01 5.10 13.45
N VAL A 38 4.36 3.94 13.24
CA VAL A 38 4.46 2.82 14.19
C VAL A 38 5.85 2.19 14.17
N GLY A 39 6.48 2.06 12.99
CA GLY A 39 7.86 1.58 12.88
C GLY A 39 8.82 2.47 13.67
N VAL A 40 8.77 3.78 13.46
CA VAL A 40 9.59 4.76 14.19
C VAL A 40 9.37 4.67 15.70
N GLN A 41 8.11 4.59 16.14
CA GLN A 41 7.78 4.44 17.56
C GLN A 41 8.31 3.13 18.15
N THR A 42 8.24 2.02 17.40
CA THR A 42 8.76 0.72 17.88
C THR A 42 10.28 0.71 17.98
N MET A 43 10.99 1.45 17.14
CA MET A 43 12.43 1.68 17.30
C MET A 43 12.71 2.46 18.58
N ALA A 44 11.94 3.53 18.85
CA ALA A 44 12.10 4.32 20.07
C ALA A 44 11.83 3.49 21.33
N ASP A 45 10.75 2.70 21.36
CA ASP A 45 10.43 1.81 22.48
C ASP A 45 11.55 0.78 22.74
N ALA A 46 12.18 0.25 21.68
CA ALA A 46 13.31 -0.67 21.79
C ALA A 46 14.58 0.00 22.35
N MET A 47 14.82 1.27 22.04
CA MET A 47 15.92 2.04 22.62
C MET A 47 15.71 2.31 24.12
N LEU A 48 14.45 2.40 24.54
CA LEU A 48 14.05 2.62 25.94
C LEU A 48 13.90 1.32 26.75
N GLY A 49 14.05 0.15 26.12
CA GLY A 49 13.94 -1.16 26.77
C GLY A 49 12.50 -1.59 27.07
N GLU A 50 11.50 -0.96 26.47
CA GLU A 50 10.09 -1.27 26.69
C GLU A 50 9.54 -2.30 25.66
N GLU A 51 10.07 -3.52 25.66
CA GLU A 51 9.72 -4.54 24.65
C GLU A 51 8.20 -4.87 24.62
N GLU A 52 7.52 -4.77 25.77
CA GLU A 52 6.09 -5.05 25.87
C GLU A 52 5.20 -3.99 25.20
N THR A 53 5.61 -2.71 25.18
CA THR A 53 4.83 -1.65 24.54
C THR A 53 4.86 -1.79 23.01
N ALA A 54 6.00 -2.18 22.44
CA ALA A 54 6.13 -2.51 21.02
C ALA A 54 5.19 -3.66 20.60
N ALA A 55 5.18 -4.77 21.35
CA ALA A 55 4.28 -5.90 21.08
C ALA A 55 2.79 -5.56 21.26
N ARG A 56 2.46 -4.64 22.19
CA ARG A 56 1.09 -4.10 22.35
C ARG A 56 0.69 -3.23 21.16
N ARG A 57 1.58 -2.40 20.60
CA ARG A 57 1.29 -1.57 19.41
C ARG A 57 1.03 -2.39 18.16
N TRP A 58 1.82 -3.43 17.90
CA TRP A 58 1.57 -4.31 16.76
C TRP A 58 0.24 -5.06 16.85
N ARG A 59 -0.19 -5.42 18.06
CA ARG A 59 -1.55 -5.94 18.28
C ARG A 59 -2.64 -4.90 18.01
N ARG A 60 -2.42 -3.62 18.35
CA ARG A 60 -3.36 -2.52 18.04
C ARG A 60 -3.49 -2.26 16.55
N LEU A 61 -2.43 -2.47 15.76
CA LEU A 61 -2.49 -2.47 14.29
C LEU A 61 -3.24 -3.67 13.69
N GLY A 62 -3.76 -4.58 14.52
CA GLY A 62 -4.55 -5.73 14.07
C GLY A 62 -3.71 -6.97 13.71
N VAL A 63 -2.39 -6.94 13.94
CA VAL A 63 -1.55 -8.12 13.73
C VAL A 63 -1.76 -9.10 14.88
N ARG A 64 -2.54 -10.16 14.61
CA ARG A 64 -2.77 -11.25 15.56
C ARG A 64 -1.62 -12.27 15.48
N GLY A 65 -1.20 -12.76 16.64
CA GLY A 65 -0.21 -13.86 16.74
C GLY A 65 1.25 -13.42 16.74
N VAL A 66 1.60 -12.31 17.39
CA VAL A 66 3.00 -11.99 17.70
C VAL A 66 3.54 -13.09 18.63
N LYS A 67 4.41 -13.96 18.11
CA LYS A 67 4.79 -15.22 18.79
C LYS A 67 6.04 -15.15 19.65
N GLN A 68 6.86 -14.08 19.57
CA GLN A 68 8.20 -14.13 20.16
C GLN A 68 8.44 -12.98 21.16
N PRO A 69 8.88 -13.29 22.40
CA PRO A 69 9.69 -12.35 23.17
C PRO A 69 11.02 -12.17 22.40
N MET A 70 11.41 -10.93 22.17
CA MET A 70 12.54 -10.59 21.29
C MET A 70 13.48 -9.65 22.03
N SER A 71 14.76 -10.02 22.09
CA SER A 71 15.83 -9.11 22.54
C SER A 71 15.69 -7.72 21.88
N ASN A 72 15.96 -6.67 22.66
CA ASN A 72 16.04 -5.27 22.23
C ASN A 72 16.63 -5.06 20.83
N ALA A 73 17.78 -5.68 20.51
CA ALA A 73 18.43 -5.52 19.20
C ALA A 73 17.57 -6.05 18.05
N ARG A 74 16.84 -7.15 18.29
CA ARG A 74 15.94 -7.75 17.31
C ARG A 74 14.67 -6.91 17.17
N THR A 75 14.11 -6.43 18.28
CA THR A 75 12.96 -5.52 18.29
C THR A 75 13.26 -4.23 17.52
N PHE A 76 14.45 -3.65 17.71
CA PHE A 76 14.93 -2.50 16.93
C PHE A 76 15.01 -2.82 15.44
N GLY A 77 15.60 -3.96 15.06
CA GLY A 77 15.72 -4.37 13.66
C GLY A 77 14.35 -4.54 12.97
N TYR A 78 13.37 -5.15 13.64
CA TYR A 78 12.00 -5.22 13.13
C TYR A 78 11.36 -3.83 13.03
N GLY A 79 11.55 -2.96 14.02
CA GLY A 79 11.06 -1.58 13.97
C GLY A 79 11.64 -0.79 12.80
N LEU A 80 12.94 -0.95 12.52
CA LEU A 80 13.61 -0.34 11.38
C LEU A 80 13.03 -0.85 10.05
N LEU A 81 12.85 -2.16 9.91
CA LEU A 81 12.22 -2.74 8.73
C LEU A 81 10.78 -2.24 8.55
N SER A 82 10.00 -2.17 9.64
CA SER A 82 8.64 -1.59 9.62
C SER A 82 8.67 -0.12 9.18
N ALA A 83 9.60 0.68 9.69
CA ALA A 83 9.74 2.09 9.32
C ALA A 83 10.08 2.25 7.83
N VAL A 84 11.03 1.47 7.30
CA VAL A 84 11.41 1.50 5.89
C VAL A 84 10.26 1.04 5.00
N LEU A 85 9.57 -0.05 5.35
CA LEU A 85 8.38 -0.48 4.60
C LEU A 85 7.28 0.56 4.63
N GLY A 86 7.08 1.25 5.75
CA GLY A 86 6.14 2.36 5.86
C GLY A 86 6.50 3.55 4.97
N LEU A 87 7.78 3.91 4.93
CA LEU A 87 8.28 4.95 4.01
C LEU A 87 8.06 4.54 2.55
N THR A 88 8.33 3.28 2.20
CA THR A 88 8.02 2.72 0.88
C THR A 88 6.52 2.85 0.57
N SER A 89 5.65 2.50 1.51
CA SER A 89 4.20 2.65 1.33
C SER A 89 3.78 4.10 1.10
N TRP A 90 4.33 5.06 1.85
CA TRP A 90 4.09 6.48 1.61
C TRP A 90 4.57 6.93 0.24
N PHE A 91 5.73 6.46 -0.20
CA PHE A 91 6.24 6.79 -1.52
C PHE A 91 5.36 6.20 -2.64
N VAL A 92 4.91 4.95 -2.50
CA VAL A 92 3.96 4.35 -3.46
C VAL A 92 2.61 5.08 -3.45
N MET A 93 2.12 5.53 -2.29
CA MET A 93 0.94 6.39 -2.20
C MET A 93 1.14 7.74 -2.90
N LEU A 94 2.33 8.35 -2.78
CA LEU A 94 2.67 9.55 -3.53
C LEU A 94 2.62 9.30 -5.04
N LEU A 95 3.25 8.22 -5.52
CA LEU A 95 3.22 7.84 -6.94
C LEU A 95 1.79 7.56 -7.42
N MET A 96 0.95 6.97 -6.59
CA MET A 96 -0.47 6.79 -6.86
C MET A 96 -1.18 8.12 -7.07
N VAL A 97 -0.98 9.09 -6.17
CA VAL A 97 -1.57 10.42 -6.27
C VAL A 97 -1.11 11.10 -7.55
N VAL A 98 0.20 11.04 -7.86
CA VAL A 98 0.75 11.58 -9.11
C VAL A 98 0.09 10.92 -10.33
N ALA A 99 -0.06 9.60 -10.34
CA ALA A 99 -0.68 8.87 -11.44
C ALA A 99 -2.17 9.22 -11.61
N VAL A 100 -2.91 9.43 -10.53
CA VAL A 100 -4.31 9.88 -10.60
C VAL A 100 -4.38 11.31 -11.15
N VAL A 101 -3.61 12.24 -10.57
CA VAL A 101 -3.62 13.66 -10.94
C VAL A 101 -3.17 13.86 -12.39
N ARG A 102 -2.08 13.22 -12.81
CA ARG A 102 -1.51 13.34 -14.17
C ARG A 102 -2.08 12.34 -15.18
N GLY A 103 -2.95 11.44 -14.75
CA GLY A 103 -3.60 10.45 -15.60
C GLY A 103 -5.02 10.85 -15.96
N PRO A 104 -6.04 10.29 -15.31
CA PRO A 104 -7.44 10.64 -15.57
C PRO A 104 -7.74 12.14 -15.43
N PHE A 105 -7.03 12.83 -14.53
CA PHE A 105 -7.23 14.26 -14.28
C PHE A 105 -6.28 15.18 -15.06
N TRP A 106 -5.47 14.64 -15.99
CA TRP A 106 -4.48 15.41 -16.74
C TRP A 106 -5.06 16.69 -17.36
N GLY A 107 -6.25 16.60 -17.99
CA GLY A 107 -6.90 17.72 -18.66
C GLY A 107 -7.47 18.80 -17.74
N PHE A 108 -7.53 18.57 -16.42
CA PHE A 108 -7.92 19.58 -15.43
C PHE A 108 -6.70 20.27 -14.80
N VAL A 109 -5.54 19.63 -14.83
CA VAL A 109 -4.30 20.11 -14.22
C VAL A 109 -3.48 20.89 -15.22
N GLU A 110 -3.38 20.39 -16.45
CA GLU A 110 -2.64 21.03 -17.54
C GLU A 110 -3.54 22.05 -18.26
N HIS A 111 -3.16 23.32 -18.18
CA HIS A 111 -3.91 24.42 -18.77
C HIS A 111 -3.18 24.94 -20.02
N GLY A 112 -3.93 25.12 -21.12
CA GLY A 112 -3.41 25.72 -22.35
C GLY A 112 -3.32 24.76 -23.54
N PRO A 113 -2.71 25.20 -24.66
CA PRO A 113 -2.55 24.40 -25.86
C PRO A 113 -1.77 23.11 -25.59
N VAL A 114 -2.13 22.03 -26.28
CA VAL A 114 -1.38 20.76 -26.19
C VAL A 114 0.03 20.99 -26.73
N GLN A 115 1.05 20.74 -25.90
CA GLN A 115 2.43 20.97 -26.28
C GLN A 115 2.91 19.91 -27.29
N PRO A 116 3.78 20.28 -28.24
CA PRO A 116 4.44 19.32 -29.14
C PRO A 116 5.18 18.24 -28.33
N GLY A 117 5.01 16.97 -28.71
CA GLY A 117 5.59 15.82 -27.98
C GLY A 117 4.70 15.24 -26.88
N THR A 118 3.52 15.82 -26.63
CA THR A 118 2.53 15.21 -25.73
C THR A 118 2.03 13.87 -26.30
N TRP A 119 2.06 12.84 -25.48
CA TRP A 119 1.59 11.51 -25.84
C TRP A 119 0.08 11.53 -26.07
N GLY A 120 -0.40 10.87 -27.14
CA GLY A 120 -1.82 10.89 -27.53
C GLY A 120 -2.18 11.86 -28.68
N GLY A 121 -1.19 12.51 -29.27
CA GLY A 121 -1.35 13.31 -30.50
C GLY A 121 -1.68 14.78 -30.24
N PRO A 122 -1.96 15.55 -31.31
CA PRO A 122 -2.09 17.01 -31.22
C PRO A 122 -3.40 17.47 -30.57
N THR A 123 -4.34 16.56 -30.31
CA THR A 123 -5.64 16.89 -29.74
C THR A 123 -5.65 16.67 -28.23
N ARG A 124 -6.38 17.52 -27.51
CA ARG A 124 -6.54 17.39 -26.06
C ARG A 124 -7.24 16.08 -25.67
N ALA A 125 -8.20 15.64 -26.47
CA ALA A 125 -8.91 14.38 -26.26
C ALA A 125 -7.96 13.18 -26.39
N GLY A 126 -7.14 13.14 -27.44
CA GLY A 126 -6.16 12.06 -27.63
C GLY A 126 -5.12 12.02 -26.51
N ALA A 127 -4.61 13.18 -26.10
CA ALA A 127 -3.69 13.28 -24.97
C ALA A 127 -4.33 12.78 -23.66
N TRP A 128 -5.57 13.19 -23.39
CA TRP A 128 -6.31 12.73 -22.21
C TRP A 128 -6.51 11.21 -22.20
N VAL A 129 -6.91 10.62 -23.34
CA VAL A 129 -7.08 9.16 -23.46
C VAL A 129 -5.76 8.43 -23.19
N ALA A 130 -4.64 8.89 -23.77
CA ALA A 130 -3.34 8.25 -23.57
C ALA A 130 -2.92 8.25 -22.09
N HIS A 131 -3.03 9.40 -21.41
CA HIS A 131 -2.68 9.53 -20.00
C HIS A 131 -3.62 8.72 -19.10
N GLY A 132 -4.92 8.71 -19.38
CA GLY A 132 -5.90 7.89 -18.67
C GLY A 132 -5.61 6.40 -18.81
N VAL A 133 -5.38 5.92 -20.03
CA VAL A 133 -5.11 4.50 -20.33
C VAL A 133 -3.81 4.01 -19.70
N ILE A 134 -2.76 4.85 -19.65
CA ILE A 134 -1.49 4.49 -19.00
C ILE A 134 -1.61 4.53 -17.47
N ALA A 135 -2.34 5.51 -16.93
CA ALA A 135 -2.44 5.66 -15.49
C ALA A 135 -3.25 4.55 -14.81
N VAL A 136 -4.30 4.02 -15.46
CA VAL A 136 -5.13 2.94 -14.90
C VAL A 136 -4.29 1.70 -14.50
N PRO A 137 -3.47 1.08 -15.36
CA PRO A 137 -2.65 -0.05 -14.97
C PRO A 137 -1.60 0.33 -13.91
N CYS A 138 -1.01 1.53 -13.97
CA CYS A 138 -0.11 2.01 -12.91
C CYS A 138 -0.80 2.05 -11.54
N ILE A 139 -2.02 2.61 -11.47
CA ILE A 139 -2.84 2.66 -10.25
C ILE A 139 -3.09 1.25 -9.71
N LEU A 140 -3.45 0.30 -10.57
CA LEU A 140 -3.66 -1.10 -10.16
C LEU A 140 -2.39 -1.74 -9.61
N VAL A 141 -1.24 -1.49 -10.25
CA VAL A 141 0.07 -1.98 -9.79
C VAL A 141 0.43 -1.39 -8.42
N PHE A 142 0.21 -0.09 -8.21
CA PHE A 142 0.48 0.55 -6.93
C PHE A 142 -0.45 0.03 -5.81
N LEU A 143 -1.73 -0.20 -6.08
CA LEU A 143 -2.66 -0.81 -5.12
C LEU A 143 -2.23 -2.24 -4.75
N PHE A 144 -1.79 -3.00 -5.74
CA PHE A 144 -1.25 -4.34 -5.54
C PHE A 144 0.02 -4.31 -4.69
N ALA A 145 0.94 -3.38 -4.96
CA ALA A 145 2.17 -3.20 -4.20
C ALA A 145 1.89 -2.86 -2.73
N LEU A 146 1.01 -1.91 -2.44
CA LEU A 146 0.60 -1.55 -1.07
C LEU A 146 0.04 -2.76 -0.32
N ARG A 147 -0.90 -3.48 -0.95
CA ARG A 147 -1.43 -4.73 -0.38
C ARG A 147 -0.33 -5.78 -0.14
N GLY A 148 0.65 -5.87 -1.03
CA GLY A 148 1.81 -6.74 -0.89
C GLY A 148 2.69 -6.37 0.30
N ILE A 149 2.94 -5.08 0.52
CA ILE A 149 3.69 -4.55 1.67
C ILE A 149 2.97 -4.89 2.98
N ALA A 150 1.66 -4.60 3.08
CA ALA A 150 0.86 -4.93 4.25
C ALA A 150 0.89 -6.44 4.58
N ALA A 151 0.77 -7.29 3.55
CA ALA A 151 0.83 -8.74 3.71
C ALA A 151 2.22 -9.22 4.15
N LEU A 152 3.28 -8.70 3.52
CA LEU A 152 4.66 -9.04 3.86
C LEU A 152 5.00 -8.62 5.30
N HIS A 153 4.63 -7.42 5.70
CA HIS A 153 4.84 -6.92 7.06
C HIS A 153 4.09 -7.77 8.09
N THR A 154 2.85 -8.17 7.80
CA THR A 154 2.09 -9.08 8.66
C THR A 154 2.81 -10.42 8.84
N LEU A 155 3.32 -11.01 7.75
CA LEU A 155 4.07 -12.27 7.82
C LEU A 155 5.40 -12.11 8.57
N LEU A 156 6.04 -10.95 8.44
CA LEU A 156 7.31 -10.61 9.10
C LEU A 156 7.12 -10.60 10.62
N VAL A 157 6.12 -9.87 11.11
CA VAL A 157 5.81 -9.75 12.53
C VAL A 157 5.31 -11.07 13.14
N GLN A 158 4.58 -11.88 12.37
CA GLN A 158 4.15 -13.21 12.83
C GLN A 158 5.29 -14.22 12.92
N GLY A 159 6.43 -13.98 12.26
CA GLY A 159 7.58 -14.89 12.26
C GLY A 159 7.28 -16.27 11.67
N THR A 160 6.26 -16.38 10.80
CA THR A 160 5.73 -17.68 10.34
C THR A 160 6.57 -18.34 9.25
N ARG A 161 7.36 -17.56 8.50
CA ARG A 161 8.07 -18.05 7.30
C ARG A 161 9.50 -17.49 7.24
N ARG A 162 10.50 -18.37 7.13
CA ARG A 162 11.93 -18.00 7.15
C ARG A 162 12.36 -17.12 5.96
N TRP A 163 11.68 -17.21 4.81
CA TRP A 163 11.99 -16.41 3.62
C TRP A 163 11.52 -14.96 3.71
N VAL A 164 10.63 -14.64 4.66
CA VAL A 164 10.02 -13.31 4.73
C VAL A 164 11.04 -12.25 5.14
N LEU A 165 11.96 -12.60 6.05
CA LEU A 165 13.02 -11.69 6.47
C LEU A 165 13.94 -11.29 5.29
N PRO A 166 14.57 -12.22 4.55
CA PRO A 166 15.40 -11.85 3.41
C PRO A 166 14.60 -11.14 2.31
N ALA A 167 13.36 -11.54 2.03
CA ALA A 167 12.51 -10.84 1.07
C ALA A 167 12.23 -9.39 1.49
N THR A 168 11.98 -9.16 2.78
CA THR A 168 11.77 -7.81 3.33
C THR A 168 13.05 -6.98 3.22
N ILE A 169 14.22 -7.54 3.51
CA ILE A 169 15.50 -6.83 3.39
C ILE A 169 15.74 -6.41 1.93
N VAL A 170 15.54 -7.32 0.97
CA VAL A 170 15.70 -7.02 -0.46
C VAL A 170 14.72 -5.93 -0.89
N LEU A 171 13.45 -6.03 -0.48
CA LEU A 171 12.45 -5.02 -0.80
C LEU A 171 12.80 -3.66 -0.18
N ALA A 172 13.23 -3.63 1.07
CA ALA A 172 13.64 -2.42 1.78
C ALA A 172 14.83 -1.74 1.09
N ALA A 173 15.89 -2.50 0.79
CA ALA A 173 17.08 -2.00 0.10
C ALA A 173 16.75 -1.49 -1.31
N GLY A 174 15.99 -2.27 -2.08
CA GLY A 174 15.56 -1.88 -3.43
C GLY A 174 14.68 -0.63 -3.42
N SER A 175 13.75 -0.52 -2.48
CA SER A 175 12.89 0.65 -2.32
C SER A 175 13.68 1.90 -1.96
N LEU A 176 14.66 1.78 -1.06
CA LEU A 176 15.49 2.91 -0.65
C LEU A 176 16.40 3.38 -1.80
N ALA A 177 16.99 2.45 -2.56
CA ALA A 177 17.78 2.79 -3.74
C ALA A 177 16.94 3.46 -4.82
N PHE A 178 15.72 2.96 -5.07
CA PHE A 178 14.79 3.57 -6.02
C PHE A 178 14.35 4.97 -5.56
N PHE A 179 13.98 5.12 -4.29
CA PHE A 179 13.62 6.42 -3.70
C PHE A 179 14.76 7.43 -3.81
N TRP A 180 15.99 7.00 -3.49
CA TRP A 180 17.19 7.84 -3.64
C TRP A 180 17.42 8.26 -5.09
N SER A 181 17.33 7.31 -6.03
CA SER A 181 17.45 7.60 -7.47
C SER A 181 16.39 8.59 -7.96
N TRP A 182 15.15 8.48 -7.45
CA TRP A 182 14.09 9.44 -7.73
C TRP A 182 14.40 10.83 -7.20
N LEU A 183 14.92 10.96 -5.98
CA LEU A 183 15.32 12.25 -5.41
C LEU A 183 16.42 12.94 -6.21
N GLN A 184 17.33 12.17 -6.80
CA GLN A 184 18.40 12.72 -7.65
C GLN A 184 17.90 13.23 -9.02
N GLN A 185 16.67 12.90 -9.41
CA GLN A 185 16.04 13.40 -10.64
C GLN A 185 15.26 14.71 -10.45
N LEU A 186 14.98 15.09 -9.20
CA LEU A 186 14.27 16.33 -8.85
C LEU A 186 15.24 17.52 -8.88
#